data_AF-A0A7S0Q6F2-F1
#
_entry.id   AF-A0A7S0Q6F2-F1
#
_cell.length_a   1.000
_cell.length_b   1.000
_cell.length_c   1.000
_cell.angle_alpha   90.00
_cell.angle_beta   90.00
_cell.angle_gamma   90.00
#
_symmetry.space_group_name_H-M   'P 1'
#
loop_
_entity.id
_entity.type
_entity.pdbx_description
1 polymer ?
#
loop_
_entity_poly.entity_id
_entity_poly.type
_entity_poly.pdbx_seq_one_letter_code
_entity_poly.pdbx_strand_id
1 'polypeptide(L)'
;EKVADAVIAAADEVIAGKLMDHFPLVVWQTGSGTQTNMNVNEVIANRAIEMLGGELGSKKPVHPNDHVNKSQSSNDTFPTAMHIAAVLSVKDFLLPGLKRLHKGLSAKVDE
;
A
#
# COMPACT_ATOMS: atom_id res chain seq x y z
N GLU A 1 13.76 -16.07 -7.70
CA GLU A 1 13.44 -16.54 -6.34
C GLU A 1 13.91 -15.50 -5.33
N LYS A 2 15.20 -15.42 -4.94
CA LYS A 2 15.68 -14.49 -3.89
C LYS A 2 15.19 -13.03 -3.96
N VAL A 3 15.18 -12.39 -5.14
CA VAL A 3 14.69 -11.00 -5.29
C VAL A 3 13.18 -10.90 -5.09
N ALA A 4 12.42 -11.84 -5.64
CA ALA A 4 10.96 -11.85 -5.51
C ALA A 4 10.55 -12.06 -4.04
N ASP A 5 11.18 -13.02 -3.36
CA ASP A 5 10.87 -13.32 -1.96
C ASP A 5 11.17 -12.12 -1.05
N ALA A 6 12.28 -11.42 -1.28
CA ALA A 6 12.63 -10.21 -0.53
C ALA A 6 11.66 -9.05 -0.81
N VAL A 7 11.20 -8.88 -2.06
CA VAL A 7 10.18 -7.88 -2.41
C VAL A 7 8.85 -8.19 -1.74
N ILE A 8 8.43 -9.46 -1.71
CA ILE A 8 7.21 -9.90 -1.02
C ILE A 8 7.31 -9.61 0.48
N ALA A 9 8.41 -10.01 1.12
CA ALA A 9 8.61 -9.77 2.55
C ALA A 9 8.64 -8.27 2.90
N ALA A 10 9.28 -7.45 2.07
CA ALA A 10 9.28 -5.99 2.25
C ALA A 10 7.88 -5.38 2.06
N ALA A 11 7.11 -5.85 1.07
CA ALA A 11 5.73 -5.42 0.85
C ALA A 11 4.82 -5.81 2.03
N ASP A 12 5.00 -7.00 2.61
CA ASP A 12 4.27 -7.43 3.80
C ASP A 12 4.55 -6.52 5.00
N GLU A 13 5.76 -5.98 5.15
CA GLU A 13 6.06 -4.99 6.19
C GLU A 13 5.35 -3.64 5.96
N VAL A 14 5.19 -3.22 4.69
CA VAL A 14 4.38 -2.05 4.33
C VAL A 14 2.91 -2.30 4.68
N ILE A 15 2.35 -3.45 4.27
CA ILE A 15 0.96 -3.84 4.56
C ILE A 15 0.70 -3.93 6.07
N ALA A 16 1.68 -4.42 6.83
CA ALA A 16 1.60 -4.52 8.29
C ALA A 16 1.77 -3.17 9.02
N GLY A 17 1.97 -2.06 8.30
CA GLY A 17 2.09 -0.72 8.89
C GLY A 17 3.44 -0.41 9.54
N LYS A 18 4.48 -1.22 9.29
CA LYS A 18 5.79 -1.07 9.96
C LYS A 18 6.64 0.06 9.40
N LEU A 19 6.32 0.53 8.19
CA LEU A 19 7.15 1.46 7.41
C LEU A 19 6.44 2.80 7.11
N MET A 20 5.41 3.15 7.89
CA MET A 20 4.55 4.31 7.59
C MET A 20 5.30 5.66 7.57
N ASP A 21 6.38 5.80 8.34
CA ASP A 21 7.20 7.02 8.38
C ASP A 21 7.97 7.29 7.06
N HIS A 22 8.00 6.31 6.15
CA HIS A 22 8.71 6.42 4.87
C HIS A 22 7.84 6.93 3.70
N PHE A 23 6.58 7.30 3.97
CA PHE A 23 5.64 7.80 2.96
C PHE A 23 5.27 9.28 3.18
N PRO A 24 6.21 10.24 3.02
CA PRO A 24 5.99 11.65 3.37
C PRO A 24 5.19 12.46 2.33
N LEU A 25 4.77 11.84 1.22
CA LEU A 25 4.16 12.55 0.11
C LEU A 25 2.73 13.00 0.44
N VAL A 26 2.39 14.20 -0.03
CA VAL A 26 1.05 14.78 0.14
C VAL A 26 0.10 14.36 -0.98
N VAL A 27 -1.20 14.52 -0.75
CA VAL A 27 -2.26 14.26 -1.75
C VAL A 27 -2.08 15.11 -3.01
N TRP A 28 -1.66 16.37 -2.85
CA TRP A 28 -1.49 17.35 -3.93
C TRP A 28 -0.21 17.10 -4.75
N GLN A 29 -0.20 16.01 -5.51
CA GLN A 29 0.88 15.57 -6.38
C GLN A 29 0.40 15.44 -7.84
N THR A 30 1.09 14.67 -8.69
CA THR A 30 0.57 14.40 -10.05
C THR A 30 -0.78 13.69 -9.99
N GLY A 31 -1.68 14.00 -10.94
CA GLY A 31 -3.01 13.41 -11.01
C GLY A 31 -3.02 11.90 -11.27
N SER A 32 -1.94 11.34 -11.83
CA SER A 32 -1.76 9.90 -12.01
C SER A 32 -1.23 9.17 -10.77
N GLY A 33 -0.93 9.87 -9.68
CA GLY A 33 -0.37 9.28 -8.46
C GLY A 33 1.04 8.71 -8.61
N THR A 34 1.77 9.06 -9.69
CA THR A 34 3.09 8.50 -10.01
C THR A 34 4.13 8.72 -8.92
N GLN A 35 4.15 9.85 -8.21
CA GLN A 35 5.12 10.03 -7.12
C GLN A 35 4.86 9.04 -5.96
N THR A 36 3.61 8.81 -5.59
CA THR A 36 3.25 7.79 -4.58
C THR A 36 3.59 6.38 -5.06
N ASN A 37 3.32 6.06 -6.33
CA ASN A 37 3.73 4.77 -6.92
C ASN A 37 5.26 4.57 -6.82
N MET A 38 6.03 5.58 -7.19
CA MET A 38 7.49 5.52 -7.10
C MET A 38 7.99 5.45 -5.66
N ASN A 39 7.35 6.17 -4.73
CA ASN A 39 7.70 6.09 -3.31
C ASN A 39 7.53 4.65 -2.79
N VAL A 40 6.38 4.02 -3.04
CA VAL A 40 6.14 2.61 -2.68
C VAL A 40 7.21 1.69 -3.29
N ASN A 41 7.52 1.87 -4.58
CA ASN A 41 8.55 1.08 -5.24
C ASN A 41 9.93 1.27 -4.60
N GLU A 42 10.30 2.49 -4.23
CA GLU A 42 11.60 2.80 -3.62
C GLU A 42 11.69 2.30 -2.17
N VAL A 43 10.64 2.44 -1.37
CA VAL A 43 10.58 1.90 0.00
C VAL A 43 10.72 0.38 -0.01
N ILE A 44 9.93 -0.31 -0.84
CA ILE A 44 9.99 -1.77 -0.96
C ILE A 44 11.36 -2.22 -1.48
N ALA A 45 11.89 -1.56 -2.53
CA ALA A 45 13.19 -1.91 -3.09
C ALA A 45 14.31 -1.75 -2.05
N ASN A 46 14.36 -0.61 -1.36
CA ASN A 46 15.39 -0.36 -0.34
C ASN A 46 15.28 -1.33 0.83
N ARG A 47 14.06 -1.62 1.30
CA ARG A 47 13.88 -2.58 2.37
C ARG A 47 14.29 -4.00 1.94
N ALA A 48 13.95 -4.40 0.72
CA ALA A 48 14.38 -5.68 0.16
C ALA A 48 15.92 -5.75 -0.02
N ILE A 49 16.57 -4.65 -0.40
CA ILE A 49 18.04 -4.56 -0.47
C ILE A 49 18.65 -4.77 0.92
N GLU A 50 18.12 -4.10 1.93
CA GLU A 50 18.60 -4.22 3.32
C GLU A 50 18.44 -5.66 3.84
N MET A 51 17.29 -6.30 3.59
CA MET A 51 17.05 -7.71 3.92
C MET A 51 18.06 -8.67 3.27
N LEU A 52 18.59 -8.30 2.10
CA LEU A 52 19.59 -9.06 1.36
C LEU A 52 21.03 -8.65 1.72
N GLY A 53 21.23 -7.76 2.69
CA GLY A 53 22.54 -7.27 3.13
C GLY A 53 23.23 -6.33 2.14
N GLY A 54 22.47 -5.71 1.24
CA GLY A 54 22.99 -4.71 0.29
C GLY A 54 22.98 -3.29 0.84
N GLU A 55 23.47 -2.35 0.04
CA GLU A 55 23.56 -0.93 0.39
C GLU A 55 22.29 -0.17 -0.03
N LEU A 56 21.64 0.52 0.92
CA LEU A 56 20.46 1.35 0.67
C LEU A 56 20.74 2.40 -0.42
N GLY A 57 19.77 2.62 -1.31
CA GLY A 57 19.87 3.58 -2.41
C GLY A 57 20.67 3.09 -3.63
N SER A 58 21.41 1.98 -3.51
CA SER A 58 22.22 1.41 -4.60
C SER A 58 21.40 0.87 -5.76
N LYS A 59 20.10 0.59 -5.53
CA LYS A 59 19.19 -0.10 -6.46
C LYS A 59 19.68 -1.51 -6.86
N LYS A 60 20.57 -2.10 -6.05
CA LYS A 60 21.11 -3.45 -6.23
C LYS A 60 21.04 -4.23 -4.92
N PRO A 61 20.62 -5.51 -4.93
CA PRO A 61 20.17 -6.27 -6.11
C PRO A 61 18.74 -5.94 -6.57
N VAL A 62 17.98 -5.12 -5.84
CA VAL A 62 16.57 -4.83 -6.14
C VAL A 62 16.38 -3.41 -6.68
N HIS A 63 16.26 -3.29 -8.00
CA HIS A 63 15.86 -2.05 -8.66
C HIS A 63 14.35 -1.75 -8.51
N PRO A 64 13.94 -0.52 -8.14
CA PRO A 64 12.54 -0.16 -7.92
C PRO A 64 11.67 -0.30 -9.18
N ASN A 65 12.17 0.11 -10.35
CA ASN A 65 11.39 -0.02 -11.59
C ASN A 65 11.44 -1.44 -12.18
N ASP A 66 12.64 -1.95 -12.45
CA ASP A 66 12.84 -3.22 -13.15
C ASP A 66 12.39 -4.48 -12.39
N HIS A 67 12.28 -4.39 -11.05
CA HIS A 67 11.82 -5.51 -10.22
C HIS A 67 10.51 -5.23 -9.51
N VAL A 68 10.40 -4.15 -8.72
CA VAL A 68 9.19 -3.89 -7.91
C VAL A 68 8.02 -3.43 -8.78
N ASN A 69 8.28 -2.49 -9.69
CA ASN A 69 7.31 -1.97 -10.66
C ASN A 69 7.26 -2.80 -11.96
N LYS A 70 7.81 -4.02 -11.97
CA LYS A 70 7.88 -4.84 -13.19
C LYS A 70 6.47 -5.15 -13.68
N SER A 71 6.26 -4.98 -14.98
CA SER A 71 4.97 -5.21 -15.64
C SER A 71 3.81 -4.34 -15.15
N GLN A 72 4.10 -3.20 -14.52
CA GLN A 72 3.13 -2.25 -13.97
C GLN A 72 3.30 -0.87 -14.60
N SER A 73 2.24 -0.06 -14.53
CA SER A 73 2.25 1.37 -14.87
C SER A 73 1.61 2.15 -13.72
N SER A 74 2.09 3.35 -13.40
CA SER A 74 1.36 4.17 -12.41
C SER A 74 -0.10 4.39 -12.80
N ASN A 75 -0.41 4.35 -14.10
CA ASN A 75 -1.73 4.57 -14.66
C ASN A 75 -2.69 3.38 -14.47
N ASP A 76 -2.19 2.18 -14.17
CA ASP A 76 -3.01 1.02 -13.78
C ASP A 76 -2.91 0.72 -12.28
N THR A 77 -1.74 0.94 -11.70
CA THR A 77 -1.42 0.55 -10.32
C THR A 77 -2.07 1.48 -9.31
N PHE A 78 -2.00 2.81 -9.52
CA PHE A 78 -2.61 3.76 -8.59
C PHE A 78 -4.14 3.65 -8.58
N PRO A 79 -4.86 3.58 -9.73
CA PRO A 79 -6.30 3.32 -9.72
C PRO A 79 -6.68 1.97 -9.09
N THR A 80 -5.87 0.92 -9.29
CA THR A 80 -6.08 -0.37 -8.63
C THR A 80 -6.00 -0.23 -7.11
N ALA A 81 -4.97 0.44 -6.59
CA ALA A 81 -4.82 0.70 -5.16
C ALA A 81 -6.00 1.52 -4.59
N MET A 82 -6.47 2.54 -5.32
CA MET A 82 -7.64 3.33 -4.92
C MET A 82 -8.88 2.47 -4.73
N HIS A 83 -9.16 1.56 -5.67
CA HIS A 83 -10.33 0.68 -5.57
C HIS A 83 -10.19 -0.33 -4.42
N ILE A 84 -9.02 -0.91 -4.21
CA ILE A 84 -8.76 -1.80 -3.07
C ILE A 84 -9.02 -1.04 -1.75
N ALA A 85 -8.46 0.16 -1.59
CA ALA A 85 -8.62 0.97 -0.38
C ALA A 85 -10.09 1.36 -0.13
N ALA A 86 -10.83 1.73 -1.18
CA ALA A 86 -12.24 2.06 -1.09
C ALA A 86 -13.08 0.87 -0.63
N VAL A 87 -12.88 -0.32 -1.23
CA VAL A 87 -13.60 -1.54 -0.86
C VAL A 87 -13.32 -1.95 0.58
N LEU A 88 -12.06 -1.92 1.01
CA LEU A 88 -11.69 -2.21 2.40
C LEU A 88 -12.35 -1.23 3.38
N SER A 89 -12.31 0.07 3.07
CA SER A 89 -12.93 1.12 3.89
C SER A 89 -14.45 0.91 4.02
N VAL A 90 -15.13 0.56 2.93
CA VAL A 90 -16.57 0.29 2.93
C VAL A 90 -16.90 -0.97 3.74
N LYS A 91 -16.17 -2.05 3.49
CA LYS A 91 -16.43 -3.37 4.08
C LYS A 91 -16.14 -3.40 5.58
N ASP A 92 -15.03 -2.81 6.00
CA ASP A 92 -14.49 -3.01 7.35
C ASP A 92 -14.89 -1.88 8.31
N PHE A 93 -15.27 -0.69 7.81
CA PHE A 93 -15.67 0.45 8.64
C PHE A 93 -17.11 0.91 8.38
N LEU A 94 -17.45 1.24 7.13
CA LEU A 94 -18.75 1.85 6.82
C LEU A 94 -19.92 0.91 7.09
N LEU A 95 -19.92 -0.28 6.48
CA LEU A 95 -21.02 -1.23 6.63
C LEU A 95 -21.21 -1.71 8.07
N PRO A 96 -20.14 -2.05 8.84
CA PRO A 96 -20.29 -2.35 10.26
C PRO A 96 -20.83 -1.17 11.07
N GLY A 97 -20.36 0.06 10.78
CA GLY A 97 -20.87 1.28 11.41
C GLY A 97 -22.36 1.48 11.19
N LEU A 98 -22.83 1.32 9.94
CA LEU A 98 -24.24 1.41 9.59
C LEU A 98 -25.08 0.30 10.23
N LYS A 99 -24.58 -0.94 10.28
CA LYS A 99 -25.25 -2.05 10.97
C LYS A 99 -25.42 -1.76 12.47
N ARG A 100 -24.38 -1.20 13.11
CA ARG A 100 -24.44 -0.81 14.52
C ARG A 100 -25.48 0.28 14.75
N LEU A 101 -25.49 1.31 13.90
CA LEU A 101 -26.48 2.39 13.97
C LEU A 101 -27.90 1.84 13.78
N HIS A 102 -28.13 1.03 12.75
CA HIS A 102 -29.41 0.40 12.47
C HIS A 102 -29.92 -0.41 13.68
N LYS A 103 -29.07 -1.28 14.25
CA LYS A 103 -29.44 -2.06 15.44
C LYS A 103 -29.85 -1.18 16.62
N GLY A 104 -29.14 -0.08 16.86
CA GLY A 104 -29.46 0.86 17.93
C GLY A 104 -30.80 1.56 17.72
N LEU A 105 -31.10 1.96 16.48
CA LEU A 105 -32.38 2.57 16.13
C LEU A 105 -33.54 1.56 16.24
N SER A 106 -33.37 0.32 15.77
CA SER A 106 -34.41 -0.71 15.88
C SER A 106 -34.78 -1.01 17.33
N ALA A 107 -33.78 -1.11 18.22
CA ALA A 107 -34.03 -1.34 19.64
C ALA A 107 -34.85 -0.20 20.30
N LYS A 108 -34.79 1.02 19.77
CA LYS A 108 -35.59 2.16 20.23
C LYS A 108 -37.00 2.22 19.66
N VAL A 109 -37.27 1.50 18.58
CA VAL A 109 -38.62 1.33 18.03
C VAL A 109 -39.40 0.30 18.85
N ASP A 110 -38.70 -0.73 19.34
CA ASP A 110 -39.30 -1.84 20.09
C ASP A 110 -39.49 -1.55 21.61
N GLU A 111 -38.93 -0.45 22.11
CA GLU A 111 -39.09 0.07 23.49
C GLU A 111 -40.41 0.83 23.65
#